data_AF-A0A3G4VV84-F1
#
_entry.id   AF-A0A3G4VV84-F1
#
_cell.length_a   1.000
_cell.length_b   1.000
_cell.length_c   1.000
_cell.angle_alpha   90.00
_cell.angle_beta   90.00
_cell.angle_gamma   90.00
#
_symmetry.space_group_name_H-M   'P 1'
#
loop_
_entity.id
_entity.type
_entity.pdbx_description
1 polymer ?
#
loop_
_entity_poly.entity_id
_entity_poly.type
_entity_poly.pdbx_seq_one_letter_code
_entity_poly.pdbx_strand_id
1 'polypeptide(L)'
;MGVLKRFEQRLEGLVNGTFAKVFKSEVQPVEIAGALQRECDNNATIWNRERTVVPNDFIVELSTGDYERLSPYSGQLGDELAGLVRDYAKQQRYSFMGPIKVHLEKADDLDTGLYRVRSRTLASSTSQAQPQAPQGQQQQPGGYGYPPAAAPPMPAAPPPGGAARRPAPGGPAAPVPPGAPGTTRRWIEINGTRHQISRSTLVLGRSTEADVRIDDPGVSRRHCEIRTGTPPTIQDLGSTNGIVVDGQHTTRATLRDGSRIVVGSTTIIYRQAEG
;
A
#
# COMPACT_ATOMS: atom_id res chain seq x y z
N MET A 1 28.30 -4.80 -16.16
CA MET A 1 28.29 -3.37 -15.76
C MET A 1 26.89 -3.03 -15.31
N GLY A 2 26.73 -2.43 -14.13
CA GLY A 2 25.41 -2.08 -13.58
C GLY A 2 24.71 -0.97 -14.37
N VAL A 3 23.39 -1.08 -14.50
CA VAL A 3 22.50 -0.12 -15.17
C VAL A 3 22.59 1.30 -14.58
N LEU A 4 22.82 1.42 -13.27
CA LEU A 4 22.99 2.70 -12.58
C LEU A 4 24.24 3.45 -13.04
N LYS A 5 25.36 2.73 -13.24
CA LYS A 5 26.61 3.34 -13.69
C LYS A 5 26.54 3.89 -15.12
N ARG A 6 25.70 3.28 -15.97
CA ARG A 6 25.45 3.78 -17.34
C ARG A 6 24.57 5.03 -17.33
N PHE A 7 23.63 5.11 -16.41
CA PHE A 7 22.83 6.31 -16.19
C PHE A 7 23.69 7.46 -15.68
N GLU A 8 24.55 7.22 -14.69
CA GLU A 8 25.51 8.23 -14.21
C GLU A 8 26.38 8.77 -15.35
N GLN A 9 26.94 7.90 -16.20
CA GLN A 9 27.77 8.32 -17.34
C GLN A 9 27.00 9.12 -18.41
N ARG A 10 25.72 8.78 -18.66
CA ARG A 10 24.88 9.54 -19.59
C ARG A 10 24.44 10.88 -19.01
N LEU A 11 24.16 10.89 -17.72
CA LEU A 11 23.81 12.09 -16.97
C LEU A 11 25.02 13.03 -16.93
N GLU A 12 26.22 12.53 -16.62
CA GLU A 12 27.50 13.26 -16.70
C GLU A 12 27.74 13.86 -18.10
N GLY A 13 27.45 13.11 -19.17
CA GLY A 13 27.58 13.59 -20.55
C GLY A 13 26.58 14.70 -20.95
N LEU A 14 25.43 14.77 -20.27
CA LEU A 14 24.46 15.87 -20.41
C LEU A 14 24.86 17.10 -19.57
N VAL A 15 25.78 16.95 -18.60
CA VAL A 15 26.25 18.04 -17.74
C VAL A 15 27.48 18.74 -18.35
N ASN A 16 27.27 19.51 -19.41
CA ASN A 16 28.21 20.58 -19.75
C ASN A 16 27.57 21.95 -19.42
N GLY A 17 27.71 22.39 -18.16
CA GLY A 17 27.68 23.83 -17.85
C GLY A 17 27.00 24.26 -16.55
N THR A 18 25.90 23.63 -16.12
CA THR A 18 25.03 24.23 -15.08
C THR A 18 24.38 23.25 -14.10
N PHE A 19 24.41 21.95 -14.38
CA PHE A 19 23.69 20.93 -13.59
C PHE A 19 24.35 20.65 -12.23
N ALA A 20 25.64 20.32 -12.15
CA ALA A 20 26.28 19.88 -10.88
C ALA A 20 26.23 20.89 -9.71
N LYS A 21 26.03 22.19 -9.99
CA LYS A 21 25.94 23.26 -8.97
C LYS A 21 24.52 23.42 -8.40
N VAL A 22 23.51 23.02 -9.17
CA VAL A 22 22.09 23.01 -8.78
C VAL A 22 21.73 21.74 -7.99
N PHE A 23 22.51 20.67 -8.17
CA PHE A 23 22.29 19.34 -7.57
C PHE A 23 23.04 19.10 -6.26
N LYS A 24 23.40 20.16 -5.53
CA LYS A 24 23.53 20.09 -4.05
C LYS A 24 22.16 19.96 -3.37
N SER A 25 21.13 19.51 -4.09
CA SER A 25 19.88 19.04 -3.49
C SER A 25 20.15 17.76 -2.73
N GLU A 26 19.42 17.57 -1.64
CA GLU A 26 19.49 16.36 -0.82
C GLU A 26 18.99 15.12 -1.59
N VAL A 27 18.24 15.30 -2.69
CA VAL A 27 17.81 14.20 -3.58
C VAL A 27 18.79 13.98 -4.73
N GLN A 28 19.43 12.82 -4.78
CA GLN A 28 20.28 12.45 -5.91
C GLN A 28 19.50 11.74 -7.03
N PRO A 29 19.75 12.02 -8.32
CA PRO A 29 19.11 11.32 -9.44
C PRO A 29 19.28 9.80 -9.40
N VAL A 30 20.41 9.33 -8.87
CA VAL A 30 20.71 7.90 -8.69
C VAL A 30 19.77 7.27 -7.66
N GLU A 31 19.35 8.02 -6.64
CA GLU A 31 18.38 7.55 -5.66
C GLU A 31 16.99 7.42 -6.27
N ILE A 32 16.57 8.38 -7.10
CA ILE A 32 15.32 8.32 -7.87
C ILE A 32 15.34 7.10 -8.81
N ALA A 33 16.45 6.89 -9.54
CA ALA A 33 16.64 5.74 -10.41
C ALA A 33 16.53 4.41 -9.65
N GLY A 34 17.19 4.29 -8.49
CA GLY A 34 17.11 3.11 -7.63
C GLY A 34 15.72 2.92 -7.01
N ALA A 35 15.00 4.00 -6.72
CA ALA A 35 13.62 3.95 -6.25
C ALA A 35 12.68 3.45 -7.35
N LEU A 36 12.82 3.93 -8.59
CA LEU A 36 12.03 3.45 -9.74
C LEU A 36 12.25 1.97 -10.04
N GLN A 37 13.50 1.48 -9.94
CA GLN A 37 13.80 0.05 -10.09
C GLN A 37 13.10 -0.79 -9.03
N ARG A 38 13.21 -0.39 -7.76
CA ARG A 38 12.52 -1.05 -6.65
C ARG A 38 11.01 -1.02 -6.82
N GLU A 39 10.47 0.09 -7.29
CA GLU A 39 9.03 0.24 -7.56
C GLU A 39 8.56 -0.74 -8.66
N CYS A 40 9.37 -0.94 -9.71
CA CYS A 40 9.12 -1.98 -10.71
C CYS A 40 9.10 -3.38 -10.09
N ASP A 41 10.09 -3.73 -9.26
CA ASP A 41 10.17 -5.05 -8.64
C ASP A 41 9.01 -5.29 -7.66
N ASN A 42 8.64 -4.28 -6.86
CA ASN A 42 7.56 -4.38 -5.87
C ASN A 42 6.18 -4.52 -6.51
N ASN A 43 5.92 -3.84 -7.63
CA ASN A 43 4.66 -3.92 -8.36
C ASN A 43 4.69 -4.94 -9.51
N ALA A 44 5.74 -5.75 -9.60
CA ALA A 44 5.86 -6.80 -10.58
C ALA A 44 4.79 -7.87 -10.35
N THR A 45 3.80 -7.95 -11.25
CA THR A 45 2.68 -8.88 -11.15
C THR A 45 2.85 -10.00 -12.16
N ILE A 46 2.73 -11.25 -11.71
CA ILE A 46 2.79 -12.42 -12.60
C ILE A 46 1.47 -12.52 -13.36
N TRP A 47 1.49 -12.24 -14.66
CA TRP A 47 0.28 -12.27 -15.50
C TRP A 47 0.02 -13.66 -16.10
N ASN A 48 1.09 -14.39 -16.43
CA ASN A 48 1.01 -15.79 -16.83
C ASN A 48 2.28 -16.54 -16.40
N ARG A 49 2.35 -17.86 -16.66
CA ARG A 49 3.51 -18.70 -16.25
C ARG A 49 4.85 -18.26 -16.85
N GLU A 50 4.86 -17.38 -17.85
CA GLU A 50 6.07 -16.99 -18.59
C GLU A 50 6.35 -15.47 -18.60
N ARG A 51 5.43 -14.64 -18.09
CA ARG A 51 5.53 -13.17 -18.17
C ARG A 51 5.09 -12.51 -16.88
N THR A 52 6.05 -11.79 -16.31
CA THR A 52 5.85 -10.82 -15.25
C THR A 52 5.63 -9.46 -15.87
N VAL A 53 4.55 -8.80 -15.47
CA VAL A 53 4.15 -7.48 -15.94
C VAL A 53 4.48 -6.44 -14.88
N VAL A 54 4.99 -5.30 -15.33
CA VAL A 54 5.34 -4.16 -14.47
C VAL A 54 4.57 -2.90 -14.88
N PRO A 55 4.41 -1.92 -13.96
CA PRO A 55 3.82 -0.62 -14.27
C PRO A 55 4.58 0.09 -15.38
N ASN A 56 3.85 0.88 -16.18
CA ASN A 56 4.39 1.62 -17.30
C ASN A 56 4.25 3.14 -17.15
N ASP A 57 3.63 3.63 -16.08
CA ASP A 57 3.55 5.06 -15.77
C ASP A 57 4.13 5.29 -14.38
N PHE A 58 5.15 6.14 -14.30
CA PHE A 58 5.82 6.47 -13.05
C PHE A 58 5.78 7.98 -12.82
N ILE A 59 5.39 8.37 -11.63
CA ILE A 59 5.30 9.76 -11.18
C ILE A 59 6.30 9.92 -10.05
N VAL A 60 7.28 10.79 -10.24
CA VAL A 60 8.25 11.16 -9.21
C VAL A 60 7.79 12.49 -8.63
N GLU A 61 7.14 12.42 -7.47
CA GLU A 61 6.72 13.56 -6.68
C GLU A 61 7.93 14.12 -5.92
N LEU A 62 8.17 15.43 -6.06
CA LEU A 62 9.28 16.15 -5.47
C LEU A 62 8.77 17.34 -4.66
N SER A 63 9.53 17.75 -3.65
CA SER A 63 9.28 19.00 -2.93
C SER A 63 9.21 20.19 -3.89
N THR A 64 8.49 21.26 -3.51
CA THR A 64 8.37 22.47 -4.33
C THR A 64 9.75 23.06 -4.68
N GLY A 65 10.68 23.11 -3.72
CA GLY A 65 12.02 23.66 -3.93
C GLY A 65 12.91 22.81 -4.84
N ASP A 66 12.77 21.48 -4.79
CA ASP A 66 13.50 20.58 -5.69
C ASP A 66 12.87 20.55 -7.09
N TYR A 67 11.54 20.55 -7.17
CA TYR A 67 10.81 20.58 -8.42
C TYR A 67 11.12 21.84 -9.24
N GLU A 68 11.13 23.03 -8.62
CA GLU A 68 11.45 24.29 -9.33
C GLU A 68 12.86 24.27 -9.93
N ARG A 69 13.82 23.67 -9.23
CA ARG A 69 15.21 23.51 -9.72
C ARG A 69 15.32 22.49 -10.85
N LEU A 70 14.53 21.42 -10.78
CA LEU A 70 14.53 20.32 -11.73
C LEU A 70 13.60 20.55 -12.93
N SER A 71 12.63 21.46 -12.82
CA SER A 71 11.63 21.77 -13.84
C SER A 71 12.24 22.03 -15.23
N PRO A 72 13.34 22.81 -15.39
CA PRO A 72 13.97 23.03 -16.70
C PRO A 72 14.48 21.76 -17.37
N TYR A 73 14.72 20.71 -16.58
CA TYR A 73 15.36 19.47 -17.01
C TYR A 73 14.44 18.25 -16.85
N SER A 74 13.22 18.45 -16.36
CA SER A 74 12.24 17.40 -16.05
C SER A 74 11.95 16.49 -17.24
N GLY A 75 11.88 17.04 -18.46
CA GLY A 75 11.70 16.28 -19.70
C GLY A 75 12.86 15.32 -19.97
N GLN A 76 14.09 15.85 -20.08
CA GLN A 76 15.28 15.04 -20.35
C GLN A 76 15.56 14.02 -19.24
N LEU A 77 15.36 14.41 -17.98
CA LEU A 77 15.53 13.52 -16.84
C LEU A 77 14.48 12.40 -16.85
N GLY A 78 13.22 12.71 -17.15
CA GLY A 78 12.16 11.73 -17.32
C GLY A 78 12.46 10.73 -18.43
N ASP A 79 12.93 11.19 -19.60
CA ASP A 79 13.32 10.33 -20.71
C ASP A 79 14.48 9.39 -20.36
N GLU A 80 15.52 9.90 -19.67
CA GLU A 80 16.66 9.08 -19.24
C GLU A 80 16.25 8.05 -18.16
N LEU A 81 15.42 8.45 -17.19
CA LEU A 81 14.88 7.55 -16.17
C LEU A 81 13.99 6.46 -16.80
N ALA A 82 13.12 6.82 -17.75
CA ALA A 82 12.31 5.87 -18.51
C ALA A 82 13.20 4.89 -19.29
N GLY A 83 14.27 5.39 -19.92
CA GLY A 83 15.25 4.58 -20.62
C GLY A 83 15.95 3.57 -19.70
N LEU A 84 16.31 3.99 -18.49
CA LEU A 84 16.94 3.16 -17.47
C LEU A 84 16.00 2.06 -16.99
N VAL A 85 14.76 2.41 -16.61
CA VAL A 85 13.76 1.45 -16.13
C VAL A 85 13.44 0.42 -17.21
N ARG A 86 13.37 0.85 -18.49
CA ARG A 86 13.21 -0.06 -19.62
C ARG A 86 14.36 -1.05 -19.79
N ASP A 87 15.60 -0.60 -19.64
CA ASP A 87 16.79 -1.48 -19.72
C ASP A 87 16.81 -2.48 -18.55
N TYR A 88 16.45 -2.00 -17.35
CA TYR A 88 16.33 -2.82 -16.15
C TYR A 88 15.27 -3.92 -16.31
N ALA A 89 14.06 -3.56 -16.74
CA ALA A 89 12.99 -4.52 -17.01
C ALA A 89 13.39 -5.56 -18.06
N LYS A 90 14.13 -5.18 -19.12
CA LYS A 90 14.68 -6.13 -20.09
C LYS A 90 15.63 -7.14 -19.43
N GLN A 91 16.49 -6.70 -18.53
CA GLN A 91 17.42 -7.58 -17.81
C GLN A 91 16.68 -8.55 -16.89
N GLN A 92 15.62 -8.10 -16.22
CA GLN A 92 14.78 -8.91 -15.34
C GLN A 92 13.69 -9.73 -16.07
N ARG A 93 13.64 -9.66 -17.41
CA ARG A 93 12.59 -10.25 -18.27
C ARG A 93 11.15 -9.80 -17.93
N TYR A 94 11.00 -8.58 -17.44
CA TYR A 94 9.69 -7.96 -17.25
C TYR A 94 9.13 -7.42 -18.57
N SER A 95 7.80 -7.41 -18.67
CA SER A 95 7.06 -6.80 -19.79
C SER A 95 6.21 -5.64 -19.30
N PHE A 96 6.24 -4.52 -20.03
CA PHE A 96 5.33 -3.40 -19.81
C PHE A 96 4.04 -3.59 -20.63
N MET A 97 2.90 -3.12 -20.11
CA MET A 97 1.61 -3.08 -20.84
C MET A 97 1.44 -1.83 -21.72
N GLY A 98 2.54 -1.22 -22.16
CA GLY A 98 2.53 0.01 -22.95
C GLY A 98 3.88 0.70 -22.99
N PRO A 99 3.97 1.91 -23.60
CA PRO A 99 5.15 2.75 -23.50
C PRO A 99 5.37 3.15 -22.05
N ILE A 100 6.62 3.09 -21.61
CA ILE A 100 7.00 3.59 -20.28
C ILE A 100 7.04 5.11 -20.30
N LYS A 101 6.42 5.73 -19.31
CA LYS A 101 6.45 7.16 -19.07
C LYS A 101 6.93 7.42 -17.66
N VAL A 102 7.85 8.38 -17.53
CA VAL A 102 8.32 8.87 -16.24
C VAL A 102 8.18 10.38 -16.26
N HIS A 103 7.40 10.91 -15.32
CA HIS A 103 7.19 12.35 -15.19
C HIS A 103 7.47 12.79 -13.76
N LEU A 104 7.97 14.01 -13.63
CA LEU A 104 8.20 14.65 -12.35
C LEU A 104 7.00 15.53 -12.02
N GLU A 105 6.48 15.42 -10.80
CA GLU A 105 5.36 16.22 -10.31
C GLU A 105 5.77 16.93 -9.02
N LYS A 106 5.17 18.10 -8.76
CA LYS A 106 5.37 18.82 -7.51
C LYS A 106 4.42 18.28 -6.46
N ALA A 107 4.91 18.12 -5.25
CA ALA A 107 4.13 17.77 -4.09
C ALA A 107 4.39 18.80 -2.98
N ASP A 108 3.34 19.56 -2.66
CA ASP A 108 3.40 20.61 -1.65
C ASP A 108 3.37 20.01 -0.21
N ASP A 109 3.10 18.70 -0.05
CA ASP A 109 3.17 17.96 1.21
C ASP A 109 4.57 17.41 1.54
N LEU A 110 5.53 17.52 0.61
CA LEU A 110 6.88 16.96 0.75
C LEU A 110 7.89 18.04 1.15
N ASP A 111 8.65 17.78 2.22
CA ASP A 111 9.78 18.59 2.63
C ASP A 111 10.92 18.54 1.60
N THR A 112 11.77 19.58 1.59
CA THR A 112 12.96 19.64 0.73
C THR A 112 13.86 18.42 0.99
N GLY A 113 14.39 17.82 -0.06
CA GLY A 113 15.18 16.60 0.07
C GLY A 113 14.38 15.31 0.13
N LEU A 114 13.05 15.38 0.17
CA LEU A 114 12.19 14.20 0.09
C LEU A 114 11.59 14.05 -1.30
N TYR A 115 11.44 12.79 -1.70
CA TYR A 115 10.78 12.41 -2.95
C TYR A 115 9.89 11.20 -2.71
N ARG A 116 8.83 11.10 -3.50
CA ARG A 116 7.93 9.95 -3.49
C ARG A 116 7.78 9.45 -4.93
N VAL A 117 7.93 8.14 -5.12
CA VAL A 117 7.72 7.51 -6.42
C VAL A 117 6.37 6.80 -6.38
N ARG A 118 5.52 7.06 -7.35
CA ARG A 118 4.24 6.39 -7.55
C ARG A 118 4.26 5.70 -8.89
N SER A 119 3.82 4.44 -8.91
CA SER A 119 3.62 3.70 -10.14
C SER A 119 2.14 3.50 -10.43
N ARG A 120 1.79 3.53 -11.71
CA ARG A 120 0.45 3.24 -12.23
C ARG A 120 0.57 2.31 -13.43
N THR A 121 -0.27 1.29 -13.46
CA THR A 121 -0.45 0.42 -14.62
C THR A 121 -1.50 1.07 -15.53
N LEU A 122 -1.04 1.80 -16.55
CA LEU A 122 -1.89 2.29 -17.62
C LEU A 122 -1.91 1.25 -18.72
N ALA A 123 -2.90 0.36 -18.67
CA ALA A 123 -3.16 -0.56 -19.77
C ALA A 123 -3.40 0.28 -21.03
N SER A 124 -2.49 0.18 -22.01
CA SER A 124 -2.73 0.76 -23.33
C SER A 124 -3.80 -0.10 -24.00
N SER A 125 -5.06 0.25 -23.77
CA SER A 125 -6.20 -0.32 -24.49
C SER A 125 -6.14 0.16 -25.94
N THR A 126 -5.31 -0.47 -26.76
CA THR A 126 -5.58 -0.49 -28.19
C THR A 126 -6.78 -1.43 -28.37
N SER A 127 -7.91 -0.82 -28.72
CA SER A 127 -9.20 -1.42 -29.16
C SER A 127 -10.23 -1.76 -28.06
N GLN A 128 -11.14 -0.82 -27.76
CA GLN A 128 -12.50 -0.87 -28.31
C GLN A 128 -13.29 0.39 -27.94
N ALA A 129 -13.76 1.07 -29.00
CA ALA A 129 -14.81 2.06 -28.91
C ALA A 129 -16.00 1.50 -28.13
N GLN A 130 -16.34 2.20 -27.06
CA GLN A 130 -17.56 2.01 -26.31
C GLN A 130 -18.72 2.36 -27.26
N PRO A 131 -19.65 1.45 -27.60
CA PRO A 131 -20.88 1.86 -28.26
C PRO A 131 -21.66 2.68 -27.23
N GLN A 132 -21.69 4.00 -27.44
CA GLN A 132 -22.63 4.89 -26.79
C GLN A 132 -24.04 4.39 -27.11
N ALA A 133 -24.71 3.81 -26.11
CA ALA A 133 -26.16 3.63 -26.17
C ALA A 133 -26.80 5.03 -26.15
N PRO A 134 -27.63 5.39 -27.14
CA PRO A 134 -28.27 6.70 -27.18
C PRO A 134 -29.28 6.84 -26.03
N GLN A 135 -29.19 7.96 -25.33
CA GLN A 135 -30.24 8.46 -24.45
C GLN A 135 -31.47 8.80 -25.30
N GLY A 136 -32.60 8.14 -25.02
CA GLY A 136 -33.91 8.44 -25.58
C GLY A 136 -34.92 8.68 -24.45
N GLN A 137 -35.56 9.84 -24.48
CA GLN A 137 -36.53 10.36 -23.52
C GLN A 137 -37.85 9.56 -23.47
N GLN A 138 -38.44 9.54 -22.27
CA GLN A 138 -39.87 9.65 -21.92
C GLN A 138 -40.93 9.06 -22.86
N GLN A 139 -41.77 8.15 -22.31
CA GLN A 139 -43.24 8.34 -22.21
C GLN A 139 -43.94 7.12 -21.56
N GLN A 140 -44.66 7.38 -20.46
CA GLN A 140 -45.87 6.61 -20.03
C GLN A 140 -47.07 7.18 -20.82
N PRO A 141 -48.17 6.42 -21.13
CA PRO A 141 -49.08 5.89 -20.10
C PRO A 141 -49.93 4.62 -20.42
N GLY A 142 -50.48 4.02 -19.34
CA GLY A 142 -51.71 3.20 -19.30
C GLY A 142 -51.55 1.72 -19.71
N GLY A 143 -52.11 0.71 -19.03
CA GLY A 143 -53.01 0.60 -17.88
C GLY A 143 -53.55 -0.85 -17.81
N TYR A 144 -53.79 -1.33 -16.58
CA TYR A 144 -54.55 -2.53 -16.15
C TYR A 144 -54.01 -3.96 -16.39
N GLY A 145 -53.81 -4.70 -15.29
CA GLY A 145 -53.95 -6.16 -15.29
C GLY A 145 -53.21 -6.99 -14.21
N TYR A 146 -53.77 -7.05 -13.00
CA TYR A 146 -53.65 -8.13 -11.97
C TYR A 146 -52.37 -8.30 -11.08
N PRO A 147 -52.53 -8.79 -9.83
CA PRO A 147 -51.62 -8.64 -8.67
C PRO A 147 -50.79 -9.92 -8.34
N PRO A 148 -50.00 -9.98 -7.23
CA PRO A 148 -48.77 -10.78 -7.16
C PRO A 148 -48.95 -12.18 -6.56
N ALA A 149 -48.12 -13.12 -7.01
CA ALA A 149 -47.89 -14.43 -6.42
C ALA A 149 -46.51 -14.91 -6.89
N ALA A 150 -45.68 -15.64 -6.15
CA ALA A 150 -45.59 -16.00 -4.75
C ALA A 150 -44.15 -16.56 -4.61
N ALA A 151 -43.50 -16.35 -3.46
CA ALA A 151 -42.29 -17.09 -3.12
C ALA A 151 -42.63 -18.57 -2.88
N PRO A 152 -41.75 -19.53 -3.26
CA PRO A 152 -41.82 -20.88 -2.72
C PRO A 152 -40.94 -21.04 -1.47
N PRO A 153 -41.22 -22.07 -0.64
CA PRO A 153 -41.06 -21.99 0.81
C PRO A 153 -39.98 -22.93 1.39
N MET A 154 -39.61 -22.68 2.64
CA MET A 154 -38.91 -23.65 3.51
C MET A 154 -39.81 -24.86 3.80
N PRO A 155 -39.27 -26.05 4.08
CA PRO A 155 -39.96 -27.08 4.86
C PRO A 155 -39.56 -27.01 6.35
N ALA A 156 -40.59 -27.03 7.21
CA ALA A 156 -40.50 -27.11 8.67
C ALA A 156 -40.40 -28.58 9.17
N ALA A 157 -39.85 -28.76 10.39
CA ALA A 157 -39.87 -29.99 11.21
C ALA A 157 -41.33 -30.41 11.60
N PRO A 158 -41.65 -31.62 12.16
CA PRO A 158 -41.31 -32.05 13.56
C PRO A 158 -41.29 -33.63 13.78
N PRO A 159 -41.64 -34.25 14.96
CA PRO A 159 -40.84 -34.61 16.17
C PRO A 159 -40.94 -36.15 16.53
N PRO A 160 -41.01 -36.61 17.81
CA PRO A 160 -40.05 -36.65 18.93
C PRO A 160 -39.66 -38.09 19.36
N GLY A 161 -38.67 -38.24 20.25
CA GLY A 161 -38.59 -39.39 21.17
C GLY A 161 -37.23 -40.11 21.26
N GLY A 162 -36.83 -40.47 22.48
CA GLY A 162 -35.80 -41.49 22.69
C GLY A 162 -34.78 -41.19 23.79
N ALA A 163 -35.18 -41.47 25.02
CA ALA A 163 -34.43 -41.48 26.27
C ALA A 163 -32.94 -41.90 26.24
N ALA A 164 -32.15 -41.16 27.03
CA ALA A 164 -31.21 -41.60 28.06
C ALA A 164 -30.06 -42.58 27.70
N ARG A 165 -28.82 -42.12 27.96
CA ARG A 165 -27.90 -42.85 28.86
C ARG A 165 -26.82 -41.94 29.48
N ARG A 166 -26.44 -42.37 30.68
CA ARG A 166 -25.82 -41.66 31.82
C ARG A 166 -24.37 -41.19 31.65
N PRO A 167 -23.90 -40.30 32.56
CA PRO A 167 -22.52 -39.84 32.65
C PRO A 167 -21.62 -40.83 33.42
N ALA A 168 -20.31 -40.78 33.19
CA ALA A 168 -19.28 -41.35 34.06
C ALA A 168 -18.30 -40.24 34.53
N PRO A 169 -17.85 -40.25 35.80
CA PRO A 169 -17.13 -39.15 36.43
C PRO A 169 -15.62 -39.37 36.51
N GLY A 170 -14.87 -38.31 36.80
CA GLY A 170 -13.62 -38.42 37.57
C GLY A 170 -12.34 -37.97 36.86
N GLY A 171 -12.08 -36.67 36.93
CA GLY A 171 -10.73 -36.10 36.84
C GLY A 171 -10.75 -34.70 37.44
N PRO A 172 -9.97 -34.39 38.49
CA PRO A 172 -9.99 -33.08 39.09
C PRO A 172 -9.32 -32.08 38.13
N ALA A 173 -10.13 -31.34 37.37
CA ALA A 173 -9.66 -30.13 36.72
C ALA A 173 -9.43 -29.09 37.83
N ALA A 174 -8.16 -28.72 37.99
CA ALA A 174 -7.73 -27.65 38.87
C ALA A 174 -8.59 -26.39 38.67
N PRO A 175 -8.86 -25.61 39.73
CA PRO A 175 -9.61 -24.38 39.61
C PRO A 175 -8.86 -23.44 38.66
N VAL A 176 -9.44 -23.22 37.48
CA VAL A 176 -9.10 -22.07 36.66
C VAL A 176 -9.41 -20.83 37.52
N PRO A 177 -8.43 -19.96 37.80
CA PRO A 177 -8.74 -18.69 38.46
C PRO A 177 -9.72 -17.91 37.58
N PRO A 178 -10.64 -17.10 38.14
CA PRO A 178 -11.46 -16.17 37.38
C PRO A 178 -10.53 -15.13 36.74
N GLY A 179 -10.02 -15.47 35.56
CA GLY A 179 -9.00 -14.73 34.85
C GLY A 179 -9.62 -13.60 34.07
N ALA A 180 -9.37 -12.39 34.56
CA ALA A 180 -9.13 -11.14 33.83
C ALA A 180 -10.23 -10.63 32.85
N PRO A 181 -10.43 -9.30 32.77
CA PRO A 181 -11.35 -8.70 31.79
C PRO A 181 -11.00 -9.16 30.37
N GLY A 182 -12.04 -9.39 29.56
CA GLY A 182 -12.00 -10.02 28.23
C GLY A 182 -10.71 -9.71 27.47
N THR A 183 -9.94 -10.76 27.17
CA THR A 183 -8.68 -10.60 26.43
C THR A 183 -9.01 -10.26 24.99
N THR A 184 -9.15 -8.96 24.69
CA THR A 184 -9.30 -8.47 23.32
C THR A 184 -8.08 -8.94 22.51
N ARG A 185 -8.29 -9.84 21.55
CA ARG A 185 -7.23 -10.30 20.65
C ARG A 185 -6.99 -9.20 19.64
N ARG A 186 -5.74 -8.77 19.54
CA ARG A 186 -5.32 -7.67 18.66
C ARG A 186 -4.28 -8.20 17.69
N TRP A 187 -4.38 -7.82 16.42
CA TRP A 187 -3.38 -8.12 15.41
C TRP A 187 -3.29 -6.97 14.42
N ILE A 188 -2.16 -6.88 13.73
CA ILE A 188 -1.98 -5.98 12.61
C ILE A 188 -1.78 -6.79 11.33
N GLU A 189 -2.29 -6.27 10.22
CA GLU A 189 -2.09 -6.84 8.90
C GLU A 189 -1.13 -5.94 8.11
N ILE A 190 0.00 -6.49 7.68
CA ILE A 190 1.05 -5.79 6.93
C ILE A 190 1.38 -6.61 5.70
N ASN A 191 1.27 -6.04 4.49
CA ASN A 191 1.57 -6.73 3.23
C ASN A 191 0.89 -8.11 3.11
N GLY A 192 -0.34 -8.24 3.64
CA GLY A 192 -1.10 -9.50 3.67
C GLY A 192 -0.71 -10.49 4.77
N THR A 193 0.31 -10.19 5.57
CA THR A 193 0.75 -11.01 6.72
C THR A 193 0.15 -10.50 8.01
N ARG A 194 -0.36 -11.40 8.85
CA ARG A 194 -0.94 -11.08 10.17
C ARG A 194 0.10 -11.20 11.28
N HIS A 195 0.29 -10.14 12.04
CA HIS A 195 1.17 -10.12 13.21
C HIS A 195 0.33 -9.91 14.48
N GLN A 196 0.35 -10.89 15.39
CA GLN A 196 -0.41 -10.81 16.63
C GLN A 196 0.25 -9.85 17.63
N ILE A 197 -0.56 -8.97 18.24
CA ILE A 197 -0.11 -8.06 19.29
C ILE A 197 -0.35 -8.72 20.66
N SER A 198 0.67 -9.37 21.18
CA SER A 198 0.60 -10.04 22.50
C SER A 198 1.07 -9.17 23.67
N ARG A 199 1.74 -8.04 23.38
CA ARG A 199 2.33 -7.14 24.38
C ARG A 199 1.47 -5.88 24.58
N SER A 200 1.70 -5.19 25.70
CA SER A 200 1.09 -3.88 26.01
C SER A 200 1.58 -2.76 25.07
N THR A 201 2.81 -2.88 24.59
CA THR A 201 3.42 -1.98 23.61
C THR A 201 4.04 -2.81 22.48
N LEU A 202 3.87 -2.35 21.24
CA LEU A 202 4.42 -2.95 20.04
C LEU A 202 5.13 -1.87 19.21
N VAL A 203 6.44 -2.01 19.02
CA VAL A 203 7.22 -1.07 18.21
C VAL A 203 7.29 -1.56 16.77
N LEU A 204 6.97 -0.69 15.82
CA LEU A 204 7.11 -0.91 14.39
C LEU A 204 8.26 -0.09 13.84
N GLY A 205 9.06 -0.70 12.97
CA GLY A 205 10.20 -0.01 12.38
C GLY A 205 11.04 -0.93 11.49
N ARG A 206 12.06 -0.34 10.87
CA ARG A 206 12.98 -1.07 9.98
C ARG A 206 14.11 -1.80 10.70
N SER A 207 14.44 -1.38 11.94
CA SER A 207 15.54 -1.99 12.70
C SER A 207 15.18 -3.39 13.20
N THR A 208 16.20 -4.21 13.46
CA THR A 208 16.04 -5.48 14.19
C THR A 208 15.60 -5.29 15.65
N GLU A 209 15.65 -4.05 16.14
CA GLU A 209 15.22 -3.64 17.48
C GLU A 209 13.71 -3.39 17.58
N ALA A 210 12.98 -3.37 16.46
CA ALA A 210 11.52 -3.24 16.44
C ALA A 210 10.85 -4.62 16.65
N ASP A 211 9.72 -4.66 17.36
CA ASP A 211 8.92 -5.88 17.52
C ASP A 211 8.38 -6.39 16.18
N VAL A 212 7.98 -5.45 15.32
CA VAL A 212 7.53 -5.73 13.96
C VAL A 212 8.46 -5.02 12.99
N ARG A 213 9.27 -5.82 12.32
CA ARG A 213 10.18 -5.34 11.30
C ARG A 213 9.42 -5.10 10.00
N ILE A 214 9.50 -3.86 9.53
CA ILE A 214 8.98 -3.43 8.24
C ILE A 214 10.18 -3.16 7.35
N ASP A 215 10.35 -3.97 6.31
CA ASP A 215 11.43 -3.80 5.35
C ASP A 215 11.03 -2.75 4.30
N ASP A 216 10.94 -1.50 4.75
CA ASP A 216 10.62 -0.36 3.91
C ASP A 216 11.64 0.77 4.15
N PRO A 217 12.28 1.32 3.09
CA PRO A 217 13.26 2.40 3.25
C PRO A 217 12.62 3.71 3.74
N GLY A 218 11.31 3.91 3.53
CA GLY A 218 10.53 5.01 4.09
C GLY A 218 10.17 4.83 5.56
N VAL A 219 10.55 3.71 6.18
CA VAL A 219 10.31 3.42 7.59
C VAL A 219 11.59 3.63 8.39
N SER A 220 11.56 4.55 9.37
CA SER A 220 12.64 4.75 10.33
C SER A 220 12.91 3.50 11.19
N ARG A 221 14.12 3.43 11.75
CA ARG A 221 14.58 2.31 12.61
C ARG A 221 13.57 1.96 13.70
N ARG A 222 13.09 2.97 14.41
CA ARG A 222 11.93 2.93 15.32
C ARG A 222 10.97 3.99 14.80
N HIS A 223 9.92 3.58 14.11
CA HIS A 223 9.06 4.53 13.41
C HIS A 223 7.89 4.92 14.31
N CYS A 224 7.11 3.96 14.75
CA CYS A 224 5.95 4.19 15.60
C CYS A 224 5.77 3.07 16.61
N GLU A 225 5.04 3.35 17.68
CA GLU A 225 4.64 2.37 18.67
C GLU A 225 3.12 2.32 18.81
N ILE A 226 2.58 1.11 18.89
CA ILE A 226 1.18 0.85 19.21
C ILE A 226 1.09 0.44 20.68
N ARG A 227 0.29 1.16 21.45
CA ARG A 227 -0.04 0.84 22.84
C ARG A 227 -1.43 0.24 22.90
N THR A 228 -1.57 -0.97 23.44
CA THR A 228 -2.84 -1.72 23.51
C THR A 228 -3.69 -1.38 24.73
N GLY A 229 -3.54 -0.17 25.28
CA GLY A 229 -4.36 0.33 26.39
C GLY A 229 -5.84 0.48 26.02
N THR A 230 -6.62 1.00 26.97
CA THR A 230 -8.05 1.29 26.75
C THR A 230 -8.26 2.81 26.83
N PRO A 231 -8.25 3.54 25.70
CA PRO A 231 -8.28 3.06 24.32
C PRO A 231 -6.88 2.77 23.73
N PRO A 232 -6.76 1.94 22.67
CA PRO A 232 -5.49 1.67 22.03
C PRO A 232 -5.04 2.91 21.25
N THR A 233 -3.74 3.22 21.31
CA THR A 233 -3.18 4.41 20.68
C THR A 233 -1.93 4.09 19.90
N ILE A 234 -1.71 4.78 18.80
CA ILE A 234 -0.44 4.80 18.09
C ILE A 234 0.28 6.12 18.35
N GLN A 235 1.60 6.06 18.49
CA GLN A 235 2.45 7.21 18.67
C GLN A 235 3.67 7.12 17.74
N ASP A 236 3.98 8.22 17.07
CA ASP A 236 5.19 8.39 16.31
C ASP A 236 6.40 8.58 17.23
N LEU A 237 7.53 7.93 16.91
CA LEU A 237 8.76 7.96 17.71
C LEU A 237 9.83 8.89 17.13
N GLY A 238 9.41 9.93 16.39
CA GLY A 238 10.32 10.81 15.65
C GLY A 238 10.71 10.19 14.33
N SER A 239 9.73 9.61 13.62
CA SER A 239 9.98 9.08 12.29
C SER A 239 10.24 10.20 11.29
N THR A 240 10.95 9.87 10.22
CA THR A 240 11.34 10.83 9.17
C THR A 240 10.15 11.24 8.30
N ASN A 241 9.19 10.34 8.10
CA ASN A 241 8.05 10.53 7.20
C ASN A 241 6.71 10.74 7.93
N GLY A 242 6.70 10.62 9.26
CA GLY A 242 5.49 10.61 10.07
C GLY A 242 4.61 9.38 9.83
N ILE A 243 3.53 9.29 10.62
CA ILE A 243 2.48 8.28 10.44
C ILE A 243 1.20 8.91 9.91
N VAL A 244 0.51 8.18 9.04
CA VAL A 244 -0.83 8.55 8.55
C VAL A 244 -1.83 7.57 9.13
N VAL A 245 -2.85 8.06 9.83
CA VAL A 245 -3.90 7.22 10.44
C VAL A 245 -5.24 7.63 9.85
N ASP A 246 -5.94 6.68 9.23
CA ASP A 246 -7.23 6.88 8.57
C ASP A 246 -7.22 8.07 7.57
N GLY A 247 -6.08 8.26 6.90
CA GLY A 247 -5.86 9.32 5.91
C GLY A 247 -5.44 10.68 6.49
N GLN A 248 -5.17 10.78 7.79
CA GLN A 248 -4.68 12.00 8.44
C GLN A 248 -3.25 11.82 8.97
N HIS A 249 -2.35 12.72 8.59
CA HIS A 249 -1.00 12.75 9.15
C HIS A 249 -1.06 13.21 10.61
N THR A 250 -0.51 12.41 11.51
CA THR A 250 -0.55 12.68 12.96
C THR A 250 0.68 12.13 13.65
N THR A 251 1.03 12.67 14.81
CA THR A 251 2.06 12.12 15.68
C THR A 251 1.47 11.20 16.75
N ARG A 252 0.16 11.29 17.02
CA ARG A 252 -0.55 10.44 17.97
C ARG A 252 -2.01 10.31 17.57
N ALA A 253 -2.50 9.08 17.51
CA ALA A 253 -3.92 8.82 17.25
C ALA A 253 -4.45 7.63 18.06
N THR A 254 -5.75 7.63 18.28
CA THR A 254 -6.46 6.49 18.84
C THR A 254 -6.80 5.51 17.73
N LEU A 255 -6.45 4.25 17.92
CA LEU A 255 -6.75 3.18 16.96
C LEU A 255 -8.11 2.55 17.26
N ARG A 256 -8.80 2.11 16.21
CA ARG A 256 -10.05 1.33 16.28
C ARG A 256 -9.92 0.08 15.40
N ASP A 257 -10.80 -0.89 15.59
CA ASP A 257 -10.85 -2.04 14.67
C ASP A 257 -11.03 -1.54 13.23
N GLY A 258 -10.14 -1.98 12.34
CA GLY A 258 -10.12 -1.55 10.93
C GLY A 258 -9.33 -0.27 10.67
N SER A 259 -8.76 0.40 11.68
CA SER A 259 -7.95 1.61 11.45
C SER A 259 -6.79 1.34 10.51
N ARG A 260 -6.65 2.19 9.49
CA ARG A 260 -5.59 2.10 8.49
C ARG A 260 -4.44 3.02 8.86
N ILE A 261 -3.28 2.44 9.10
CA ILE A 261 -2.05 3.15 9.42
C ILE A 261 -1.12 3.04 8.21
N VAL A 262 -0.63 4.16 7.69
CA VAL A 262 0.37 4.17 6.62
C VAL A 262 1.67 4.70 7.20
N VAL A 263 2.75 3.97 6.91
CA VAL A 263 4.09 4.18 7.46
C VAL A 263 5.08 4.06 6.30
N GLY A 264 5.68 5.17 5.89
CA GLY A 264 6.48 5.18 4.64
C GLY A 264 5.62 4.77 3.43
N SER A 265 6.00 3.69 2.74
CA SER A 265 5.19 3.11 1.66
C SER A 265 4.26 1.97 2.11
N THR A 266 4.38 1.53 3.37
CA THR A 266 3.68 0.35 3.90
C THR A 266 2.32 0.73 4.48
N THR A 267 1.26 0.03 4.04
CA THR A 267 -0.07 0.11 4.67
C THR A 267 -0.25 -1.02 5.69
N ILE A 268 -0.71 -0.64 6.87
CA ILE A 268 -0.95 -1.50 8.03
C ILE A 268 -2.42 -1.36 8.43
N ILE A 269 -3.10 -2.47 8.66
CA ILE A 269 -4.48 -2.46 9.16
C ILE A 269 -4.48 -2.97 10.59
N TYR A 270 -4.95 -2.16 11.54
CA TYR A 270 -5.14 -2.57 12.91
C TYR A 270 -6.47 -3.32 13.05
N ARG A 271 -6.45 -4.49 13.70
CA ARG A 271 -7.63 -5.28 13.97
C ARG A 271 -7.69 -5.64 15.46
N GLN A 272 -8.88 -5.60 16.01
CA GLN A 272 -9.16 -6.05 17.36
C GLN A 272 -10.49 -6.81 17.39
N ALA A 273 -10.49 -7.97 18.05
CA ALA A 273 -11.69 -8.74 18.32
C ALA A 273 -11.85 -8.90 19.83
N GLU A 274 -13.02 -8.52 20.35
CA GLU A 274 -13.44 -8.96 21.67
C GLU A 274 -13.79 -10.45 21.60
N GLY A 275 -13.29 -11.21 22.57
CA GLY A 275 -13.54 -12.64 22.72
C GLY A 275 -14.53 -12.91 23.84
#